data_AF-A0A920JFY9-F1
#
_entry.id   AF-A0A920JFY9-F1
#
_cell.length_a   1.000
_cell.length_b   1.000
_cell.length_c   1.000
_cell.angle_alpha   90.00
_cell.angle_beta   90.00
_cell.angle_gamma   90.00
#
_symmetry.space_group_name_H-M   'P 1'
#
loop_
_entity.id
_entity.type
_entity.pdbx_description
1 polymer ?
#
loop_
_entity_poly.entity_id
_entity_poly.type
_entity_poly.pdbx_seq_one_letter_code
_entity_poly.pdbx_strand_id
1 'polypeptide(L)'
;MKKISILFFILFFNICSTSENGVISISENTTTTQIINEEDYPLVLAKCLNEEKGYQIMTPFDLEDLKTTINQLSQSKEDELELGEAIDFCIDKYSLWTDRSTLNPEELASLYDENISLARCLREKGLDVPDPTQDQPKIDLSNLVQSKDEIITLLDECELDEKTNKK
;
A
#
# COMPACT_ATOMS: atom_id res chain seq x y z
N MET A 1 -46.67 39.96 -53.32
CA MET A 1 -45.89 38.85 -53.89
C MET A 1 -44.47 38.99 -53.35
N LYS A 2 -44.09 38.35 -52.24
CA LYS A 2 -43.76 36.92 -51.99
C LYS A 2 -42.38 36.51 -52.52
N LYS A 3 -41.40 36.63 -51.61
CA LYS A 3 -40.24 35.77 -51.25
C LYS A 3 -39.57 34.92 -52.34
N ILE A 4 -38.24 35.04 -52.43
CA ILE A 4 -37.20 33.98 -52.60
C ILE A 4 -35.87 34.66 -52.21
N SER A 5 -35.24 34.39 -51.07
CA SER A 5 -34.50 33.20 -50.62
C SER A 5 -33.18 32.99 -51.37
N ILE A 6 -32.07 33.52 -50.82
CA ILE A 6 -30.73 32.94 -51.01
C ILE A 6 -30.08 32.81 -49.63
N LEU A 7 -30.11 31.58 -49.16
CA LEU A 7 -29.34 31.03 -48.06
C LEU A 7 -27.95 30.69 -48.62
N PHE A 8 -26.88 31.27 -48.09
CA PHE A 8 -25.57 30.63 -48.09
C PHE A 8 -24.95 30.76 -46.71
N PHE A 9 -25.14 29.67 -45.97
CA PHE A 9 -24.53 29.33 -44.70
C PHE A 9 -23.07 28.98 -45.00
N ILE A 10 -22.12 29.84 -44.64
CA ILE A 10 -20.68 29.52 -44.72
C ILE A 10 -20.06 29.70 -43.34
N LEU A 11 -19.88 28.54 -42.73
CA LEU A 11 -19.00 28.14 -41.63
C LEU A 11 -18.26 29.25 -40.86
N PHE A 12 -18.58 29.36 -39.58
CA PHE A 12 -17.61 29.72 -38.54
C PHE A 12 -16.50 28.66 -38.52
N PHE A 13 -15.44 28.88 -39.30
CA PHE A 13 -14.19 28.19 -39.10
C PHE A 13 -13.54 28.72 -37.82
N ASN A 14 -13.76 27.98 -36.74
CA ASN A 14 -12.82 27.93 -35.63
C ASN A 14 -11.48 27.45 -36.20
N ILE A 15 -10.51 28.36 -36.30
CA ILE A 15 -9.12 27.99 -36.50
C ILE A 15 -8.35 28.61 -35.33
N CYS A 16 -8.42 27.91 -34.19
CA CYS A 16 -7.37 28.02 -33.18
C CYS A 16 -6.16 27.29 -33.77
N SER A 17 -5.09 28.03 -34.05
CA SER A 17 -3.82 27.44 -34.47
C SER A 17 -3.21 26.68 -33.29
N THR A 18 -3.31 25.36 -33.37
CA THR A 18 -2.47 24.41 -32.65
C THR A 18 -1.04 24.54 -33.19
N SER A 19 -0.11 25.07 -32.39
CA SER A 19 1.31 24.81 -32.57
C SER A 19 1.72 23.72 -31.58
N GLU A 20 1.72 22.50 -32.09
CA GLU A 20 2.49 21.37 -31.58
C GLU A 20 3.98 21.71 -31.52
N ASN A 21 4.64 21.38 -30.40
CA ASN A 21 5.98 20.77 -30.33
C ASN A 21 6.47 20.79 -28.88
N GLY A 22 6.49 19.60 -28.26
CA GLY A 22 7.13 19.40 -26.95
C GLY A 22 6.53 18.31 -26.06
N VAL A 23 5.81 17.32 -26.58
CA VAL A 23 5.53 16.11 -25.79
C VAL A 23 6.77 15.23 -25.92
N ILE A 24 7.65 15.28 -24.92
CA ILE A 24 8.70 14.27 -24.77
C ILE A 24 7.98 12.96 -24.49
N SER A 25 8.06 12.04 -25.46
CA SER A 25 7.76 10.63 -25.22
C SER A 25 8.71 10.12 -24.15
N ILE A 26 8.24 10.00 -22.91
CA ILE A 26 8.90 9.16 -21.92
C ILE A 26 8.50 7.73 -22.25
N SER A 27 9.22 7.16 -23.22
CA SER A 27 9.39 5.71 -23.28
C SER A 27 10.44 5.35 -22.22
N GLU A 28 9.99 5.20 -20.98
CA GLU A 28 10.80 4.57 -19.94
C GLU A 28 10.20 3.21 -19.63
N ASN A 29 10.56 2.24 -20.47
CA ASN A 29 10.76 0.88 -19.96
C ASN A 29 12.04 0.90 -19.11
N THR A 30 11.93 1.48 -17.91
CA THR A 30 13.00 1.46 -16.92
C THR A 30 12.34 1.04 -15.62
N THR A 31 12.51 -0.23 -15.26
CA THR A 31 12.34 -0.72 -13.90
C THR A 31 13.43 -0.06 -13.04
N THR A 32 13.26 1.23 -12.79
CA THR A 32 13.98 1.99 -11.79
C THR A 32 13.16 1.83 -10.54
N THR A 33 13.73 1.25 -9.48
CA THR A 33 13.19 1.39 -8.13
C THR A 33 13.16 2.89 -7.83
N GLN A 34 12.03 3.55 -8.12
CA GLN A 34 11.85 4.96 -7.85
C GLN A 34 11.79 5.11 -6.33
N ILE A 35 12.72 5.87 -5.78
CA ILE A 35 12.59 6.37 -4.42
C ILE A 35 11.40 7.33 -4.48
N ILE A 36 10.25 6.88 -4.01
CA ILE A 36 9.03 7.69 -3.94
C ILE A 36 9.16 8.58 -2.70
N ASN A 37 8.97 9.89 -2.84
CA ASN A 37 8.95 10.77 -1.68
C ASN A 37 7.70 10.50 -0.85
N GLU A 38 7.81 10.58 0.48
CA GLU A 38 6.68 10.31 1.38
C GLU A 38 5.47 11.25 1.13
N GLU A 39 5.73 12.47 0.67
CA GLU A 39 4.70 13.44 0.28
C GLU A 39 3.86 12.96 -0.92
N ASP A 40 4.41 12.11 -1.77
CA ASP A 40 3.77 11.58 -2.96
C ASP A 40 3.00 10.27 -2.68
N TYR A 41 3.10 9.68 -1.49
CA TYR A 41 2.42 8.42 -1.17
C TYR A 41 0.90 8.47 -1.40
N PRO A 42 0.16 9.53 -1.02
CA PRO A 42 -1.27 9.63 -1.32
C PRO A 42 -1.56 9.59 -2.83
N LEU A 43 -0.72 10.26 -3.62
CA LEU A 43 -0.85 10.32 -5.08
C LEU A 43 -0.56 8.94 -5.71
N VAL A 44 0.49 8.26 -5.25
CA VAL A 44 0.85 6.93 -5.77
C VAL A 44 -0.20 5.89 -5.40
N LEU A 45 -0.69 5.88 -4.16
CA LEU A 45 -1.79 4.99 -3.77
C LEU A 45 -3.02 5.25 -4.62
N ALA A 46 -3.38 6.52 -4.82
CA ALA A 46 -4.57 6.86 -5.58
C ALA A 46 -4.46 6.41 -7.04
N LYS A 47 -3.29 6.60 -7.63
CA LYS A 47 -2.97 6.13 -8.98
C LYS A 47 -3.07 4.60 -9.09
N CYS A 48 -2.48 3.87 -8.15
CA CYS A 48 -2.53 2.41 -8.15
C CYS A 48 -3.96 1.87 -8.05
N LEU A 49 -4.78 2.42 -7.14
CA LEU A 49 -6.18 2.02 -6.99
C LEU A 49 -6.98 2.28 -8.28
N ASN A 50 -6.72 3.39 -8.97
CA ASN A 50 -7.38 3.70 -10.23
C ASN A 50 -6.94 2.79 -11.38
N GLU A 51 -5.62 2.63 -11.58
CA GLU A 51 -5.06 1.96 -12.75
C GLU A 51 -5.07 0.43 -12.63
N GLU A 52 -4.89 -0.10 -11.41
CA GLU A 52 -4.69 -1.54 -11.19
C GLU A 52 -5.89 -2.22 -10.55
N LYS A 53 -6.69 -1.49 -9.77
CA LYS A 53 -7.86 -2.02 -9.06
C LYS A 53 -9.19 -1.51 -9.62
N GLY A 54 -9.14 -0.57 -10.55
CA GLY A 54 -10.32 -0.07 -11.26
C GLY A 54 -11.21 0.85 -10.44
N TYR A 55 -10.72 1.38 -9.31
CA TYR A 55 -11.42 2.46 -8.60
C TYR A 55 -11.42 3.74 -9.45
N GLN A 56 -12.29 4.68 -9.09
CA GLN A 56 -12.39 5.98 -9.75
C GLN A 56 -12.33 7.08 -8.69
N ILE A 57 -11.19 7.15 -8.02
CA ILE A 57 -10.90 8.15 -7.00
C ILE A 57 -10.28 9.38 -7.62
N MET A 58 -10.70 10.54 -7.12
CA MET A 58 -10.08 11.81 -7.47
C MET A 58 -8.64 11.83 -6.95
N THR A 59 -7.78 12.55 -7.65
CA THR A 59 -6.40 12.78 -7.19
C THR A 59 -6.45 13.54 -5.87
N PRO A 60 -5.93 12.95 -4.77
CA PRO A 60 -5.97 13.60 -3.47
C PRO A 60 -4.98 14.76 -3.42
N PHE A 61 -5.36 15.84 -2.73
CA PHE A 61 -4.45 16.96 -2.46
C PHE A 61 -3.44 16.62 -1.35
N ASP A 62 -3.91 15.92 -0.31
CA ASP A 62 -3.11 15.49 0.82
C ASP A 62 -3.64 14.16 1.39
N LEU A 63 -3.04 13.71 2.50
CA LEU A 63 -3.42 12.47 3.16
C LEU A 63 -4.87 12.50 3.72
N GLU A 64 -5.34 13.66 4.18
CA GLU A 64 -6.66 13.76 4.80
C GLU A 64 -7.77 13.69 3.74
N ASP A 65 -7.53 14.33 2.60
CA ASP A 65 -8.39 14.25 1.42
C ASP A 65 -8.47 12.81 0.88
N LEU A 66 -7.33 12.11 0.82
CA LEU A 66 -7.30 10.69 0.46
C LEU A 66 -8.12 9.84 1.45
N LYS A 67 -7.92 9.99 2.76
CA LYS A 67 -8.67 9.25 3.78
C LYS A 67 -10.17 9.47 3.65
N THR A 68 -10.57 10.73 3.45
CA THR A 68 -11.98 11.08 3.26
C THR A 68 -12.55 10.38 2.03
N THR A 69 -11.81 10.39 0.92
CA THR A 69 -12.21 9.71 -0.32
C THR A 69 -12.33 8.21 -0.11
N ILE A 70 -11.35 7.56 0.51
CA ILE A 70 -11.36 6.11 0.79
C ILE A 70 -12.56 5.72 1.66
N ASN A 71 -12.83 6.48 2.74
CA ASN A 71 -13.95 6.23 3.64
C ASN A 71 -15.32 6.32 2.94
N GLN A 72 -15.43 7.09 1.85
CA GLN A 72 -16.67 7.24 1.09
C GLN A 72 -16.91 6.10 0.08
N LEU A 73 -15.87 5.34 -0.26
CA LEU A 73 -15.96 4.23 -1.22
C LEU A 73 -16.53 2.97 -0.59
N SER A 74 -16.32 2.78 0.71
CA SER A 74 -16.89 1.66 1.46
C SER A 74 -18.34 1.96 1.85
N GLN A 75 -19.29 1.39 1.11
CA GLN A 75 -20.72 1.51 1.39
C GLN A 75 -21.30 0.28 2.10
N SER A 76 -20.55 -0.82 2.11
CA SER A 76 -20.91 -2.08 2.76
C SER A 76 -19.68 -2.78 3.31
N LYS A 77 -19.89 -3.79 4.16
CA LYS A 77 -18.79 -4.59 4.73
C LYS A 77 -18.01 -5.39 3.69
N GLU A 78 -18.67 -5.79 2.60
CA GLU A 78 -18.00 -6.49 1.50
C GLU A 78 -17.09 -5.52 0.75
N ASP A 79 -17.60 -4.31 0.44
CA ASP A 79 -16.80 -3.26 -0.21
C ASP A 79 -15.60 -2.84 0.65
N GLU A 80 -15.77 -2.83 1.98
CA GLU A 80 -14.68 -2.53 2.93
C GLU A 80 -13.55 -3.55 2.84
N LEU A 81 -13.88 -4.83 2.71
CA LEU A 81 -12.91 -5.92 2.59
C LEU A 81 -12.18 -5.85 1.25
N GLU A 82 -12.92 -5.75 0.14
CA GLU A 82 -12.33 -5.65 -1.21
C GLU A 82 -11.44 -4.41 -1.34
N LEU A 83 -11.88 -3.27 -0.79
CA LEU A 83 -11.11 -2.03 -0.78
C LEU A 83 -9.86 -2.14 0.09
N GLY A 84 -9.94 -2.80 1.24
CA GLY A 84 -8.80 -3.09 2.09
C GLY A 84 -7.73 -3.91 1.37
N GLU A 85 -8.12 -5.03 0.75
CA GLU A 85 -7.20 -5.88 -0.02
C GLU A 85 -6.55 -5.13 -1.20
N ALA A 86 -7.32 -4.25 -1.85
CA ALA A 86 -6.82 -3.40 -2.93
C ALA A 86 -5.79 -2.38 -2.44
N ILE A 87 -6.05 -1.74 -1.29
CA ILE A 87 -5.14 -0.78 -0.66
C ILE A 87 -3.85 -1.50 -0.25
N ASP A 88 -3.94 -2.63 0.44
CA ASP A 88 -2.78 -3.39 0.90
C ASP A 88 -1.88 -3.82 -0.24
N PHE A 89 -2.47 -4.31 -1.34
CA PHE A 89 -1.72 -4.62 -2.56
C PHE A 89 -0.93 -3.42 -3.09
N CYS A 90 -1.56 -2.24 -3.14
CA CYS A 90 -0.91 -1.03 -3.64
C CYS A 90 0.19 -0.52 -2.71
N ILE A 91 -0.03 -0.60 -1.40
CA ILE A 91 0.96 -0.24 -0.38
C ILE A 91 2.19 -1.13 -0.52
N ASP A 92 2.03 -2.45 -0.60
CA ASP A 92 3.12 -3.40 -0.71
C ASP A 92 3.91 -3.21 -2.02
N LYS A 93 3.19 -3.14 -3.14
CA LYS A 93 3.78 -3.01 -4.48
C LYS A 93 4.70 -1.79 -4.62
N TYR A 94 4.30 -0.67 -4.05
CA TYR A 94 5.05 0.58 -4.14
C TYR A 94 5.84 0.90 -2.86
N SER A 95 5.85 -0.02 -1.89
CA SER A 95 6.50 0.17 -0.59
C SER A 95 6.11 1.51 0.05
N LEU A 96 4.82 1.84 0.02
CA LEU A 96 4.30 3.08 0.59
C LEU A 96 4.27 2.98 2.11
N TRP A 97 4.54 4.07 2.81
CA TRP A 97 4.43 4.15 4.27
C TRP A 97 5.20 3.05 5.03
N THR A 98 6.38 2.65 4.53
CA THR A 98 7.27 1.68 5.20
C THR A 98 7.57 2.03 6.66
N ASP A 99 7.57 3.34 6.96
CA ASP A 99 7.89 3.89 8.27
C ASP A 99 6.66 4.02 9.19
N ARG A 100 5.43 3.79 8.66
CA ARG A 100 4.18 3.76 9.46
C ARG A 100 3.89 2.41 10.09
N SER A 101 4.88 1.53 10.17
CA SER A 101 4.84 0.38 11.07
C SER A 101 4.90 0.77 12.56
N THR A 102 4.63 2.03 12.91
CA THR A 102 4.29 2.44 14.27
C THR A 102 2.89 1.93 14.60
N LEU A 103 2.81 0.69 15.05
CA LEU A 103 1.66 0.17 15.77
C LEU A 103 1.23 1.18 16.84
N ASN A 104 -0.08 1.25 17.12
CA ASN A 104 -0.51 2.05 18.26
C ASN A 104 0.17 1.52 19.55
N PRO A 105 0.33 2.32 20.61
CA PRO A 105 1.12 1.90 21.77
C PRO A 105 0.67 0.59 22.42
N GLU A 106 -0.63 0.26 22.33
CA GLU A 106 -1.21 -0.99 22.86
C GLU A 106 -0.84 -2.18 21.96
N GLU A 107 -0.99 -2.05 20.65
CA GLU A 107 -0.57 -3.06 19.67
C GLU A 107 0.95 -3.27 19.68
N LEU A 108 1.72 -2.21 19.86
CA LEU A 108 3.18 -2.29 19.98
C LEU A 108 3.58 -3.07 21.23
N ALA A 109 2.89 -2.83 22.35
CA ALA A 109 3.11 -3.57 23.60
C ALA A 109 2.70 -5.04 23.44
N SER A 110 1.55 -5.34 22.82
CA SER A 110 1.13 -6.71 22.55
C SER A 110 2.13 -7.44 21.66
N LEU A 111 2.57 -6.80 20.56
CA LEU A 111 3.57 -7.37 19.66
C LEU A 111 4.90 -7.64 20.38
N TYR A 112 5.33 -6.72 21.24
CA TYR A 112 6.54 -6.89 22.04
C TYR A 112 6.41 -8.10 22.99
N ASP A 113 5.32 -8.21 23.73
CA ASP A 113 5.09 -9.32 24.67
C ASP A 113 5.01 -10.68 23.96
N GLU A 114 4.31 -10.73 22.82
CA GLU A 114 4.21 -11.92 21.96
C GLU A 114 5.59 -12.35 21.47
N ASN A 115 6.39 -11.42 20.94
CA ASN A 115 7.72 -11.72 20.44
C ASN A 115 8.74 -12.07 21.54
N ILE A 116 8.59 -11.55 22.76
CA ILE A 116 9.36 -12.02 23.92
C ILE A 116 9.04 -13.48 24.23
N SER A 117 7.77 -13.86 24.15
CA SER A 117 7.34 -15.24 24.42
C SER A 117 7.83 -16.21 23.34
N LEU A 118 7.76 -15.79 22.08
CA LEU A 118 8.26 -16.55 20.93
C LEU A 118 9.79 -16.69 20.99
N ALA A 119 10.53 -15.61 21.28
CA ALA A 119 11.99 -15.67 21.43
C ALA A 119 12.42 -16.66 22.52
N ARG A 120 11.68 -16.70 23.64
CA ARG A 120 11.91 -17.70 24.70
C ARG A 120 11.71 -19.12 24.19
N CYS A 121 10.59 -19.39 23.50
CA CYS A 121 10.32 -20.72 22.96
C CYS A 121 11.41 -21.17 21.98
N LEU A 122 11.83 -20.29 21.07
CA LEU A 122 12.90 -20.59 20.12
C LEU A 122 14.22 -20.93 20.84
N ARG A 123 14.54 -20.23 21.94
CA ARG A 123 15.70 -20.56 22.79
C ARG A 123 15.57 -21.92 23.48
N GLU A 124 14.38 -22.29 23.96
CA GLU A 124 14.12 -23.61 24.53
C GLU A 124 14.27 -24.74 23.50
N LYS A 125 13.97 -24.45 22.23
CA LYS A 125 14.18 -25.35 21.08
C LYS A 125 15.62 -25.36 20.57
N GLY A 126 16.50 -24.53 21.13
CA GLY A 126 17.94 -24.51 20.83
C GLY A 126 18.38 -23.50 19.76
N LEU A 127 17.53 -22.54 19.39
CA LEU A 127 17.90 -21.40 18.55
C LEU A 127 18.39 -20.24 19.42
N ASP A 128 19.59 -19.73 19.14
CA ASP A 128 20.14 -18.56 19.83
C ASP A 128 19.63 -17.28 19.15
N VAL A 129 18.47 -16.79 19.63
CA VAL A 129 17.85 -15.55 19.17
C VAL A 129 17.91 -14.48 20.25
N PRO A 130 18.27 -13.23 19.92
CA PRO A 130 18.21 -12.13 20.85
C PRO A 130 16.75 -11.79 21.20
N ASP A 131 16.52 -11.33 22.43
CA ASP A 131 15.21 -10.82 22.82
C ASP A 131 14.93 -9.47 22.09
N PRO A 132 13.70 -9.22 21.62
CA PRO A 132 13.32 -7.93 21.03
C PRO A 132 13.39 -6.79 22.05
N THR A 133 13.35 -5.56 21.56
CA THR A 133 13.29 -4.34 22.39
C THR A 133 12.01 -3.57 22.12
N GLN A 134 11.65 -2.59 22.95
CA GLN A 134 10.45 -1.77 22.68
C GLN A 134 10.58 -0.95 21.39
N ASP A 135 11.80 -0.53 21.04
CA ASP A 135 12.09 0.19 19.79
C ASP A 135 12.16 -0.77 18.58
N GLN A 136 12.49 -2.04 18.81
CA GLN A 136 12.56 -3.10 17.80
C GLN A 136 11.80 -4.33 18.31
N PRO A 137 10.45 -4.31 18.26
CA PRO A 137 9.61 -5.32 18.89
C PRO A 137 9.63 -6.66 18.15
N LYS A 138 10.15 -6.70 16.91
CA LYS A 138 10.25 -7.89 16.07
C LYS A 138 11.52 -8.68 16.40
N ILE A 139 11.42 -10.01 16.40
CA ILE A 139 12.57 -10.91 16.59
C ILE A 139 13.49 -10.86 15.37
N ASP A 140 14.79 -10.76 15.61
CA ASP A 140 15.80 -10.89 14.56
C ASP A 140 16.24 -12.36 14.40
N LEU A 141 15.89 -12.95 13.25
CA LEU A 141 16.25 -14.32 12.86
C LEU A 141 17.44 -14.37 11.89
N SER A 142 18.02 -13.22 11.54
CA SER A 142 19.01 -13.11 10.46
C SER A 142 20.33 -13.83 10.77
N ASN A 143 20.63 -14.03 12.06
CA ASN A 143 21.87 -14.65 12.53
C ASN A 143 21.77 -16.18 12.73
N LEU A 144 20.63 -16.78 12.37
CA LEU A 144 20.43 -18.21 12.50
C LEU A 144 21.17 -18.99 11.41
N VAL A 145 21.77 -20.11 11.79
CA VAL A 145 22.57 -20.98 10.92
C VAL A 145 21.70 -22.11 10.31
N GLN A 146 20.51 -22.32 10.88
CA GLN A 146 19.55 -23.35 10.49
C GLN A 146 18.93 -23.05 9.13
N SER A 147 18.44 -24.09 8.45
CA SER A 147 17.71 -23.92 7.20
C SER A 147 16.40 -23.19 7.42
N LYS A 148 15.92 -22.45 6.40
CA LYS A 148 14.66 -21.72 6.48
C LYS A 148 13.47 -22.63 6.85
N ASP A 149 13.45 -23.85 6.30
CA ASP A 149 12.37 -24.82 6.54
C ASP A 149 12.35 -25.34 7.98
N GLU A 150 13.52 -25.54 8.60
CA GLU A 150 13.65 -25.88 10.02
C GLU A 150 13.16 -24.73 10.91
N ILE A 151 13.52 -23.49 10.58
CA ILE A 151 13.08 -22.30 11.33
C ILE A 151 11.56 -22.17 11.26
N ILE A 152 10.95 -22.34 10.08
CA ILE A 152 9.49 -22.28 9.92
C ILE A 152 8.80 -23.35 10.77
N THR A 153 9.32 -24.57 10.77
CA THR A 153 8.75 -25.67 11.57
C THR A 153 8.77 -25.34 13.07
N LEU A 154 9.88 -24.76 13.56
CA LEU A 154 10.01 -24.35 14.96
C LEU A 154 9.13 -23.16 15.33
N LEU A 155 8.94 -22.22 14.41
CA LEU A 155 8.00 -21.10 14.59
C LEU A 155 6.57 -21.62 14.73
N ASP A 156 6.15 -22.53 13.84
CA ASP A 156 4.81 -23.14 13.91
C ASP A 156 4.59 -23.88 15.24
N GLU A 157 5.59 -24.64 15.72
CA GLU A 157 5.52 -25.29 17.03
C GLU A 157 5.35 -24.27 18.17
N CYS A 158 6.13 -23.19 18.15
CA CYS A 158 6.07 -22.16 19.19
C CYS A 158 4.76 -21.36 19.19
N GLU A 159 4.18 -21.09 18.01
CA GLU A 159 2.86 -20.45 17.92
C GLU A 159 1.72 -21.33 18.44
N LEU A 160 1.82 -22.65 18.26
CA LEU A 160 0.84 -23.61 18.79
C LEU A 160 0.94 -23.74 20.31
N ASP A 161 2.16 -23.68 20.87
CA ASP A 161 2.39 -23.72 22.31
C ASP A 161 1.83 -22.48 23.02
N GLU A 162 1.89 -21.28 22.41
CA GLU A 162 1.27 -20.08 22.98
C GLU A 162 -0.27 -20.20 23.05
N LYS A 163 -0.90 -20.70 21.97
CA LYS A 163 -2.36 -20.87 21.88
C LYS A 163 -2.90 -21.88 22.90
N THR A 164 -2.11 -22.89 23.26
CA THR A 164 -2.50 -23.90 24.25
C THR A 164 -2.30 -23.46 25.70
N ASN A 165 -1.36 -22.54 25.96
CA ASN A 165 -1.08 -21.98 27.30
C ASN A 165 -1.95 -20.76 27.68
N LYS A 166 -2.70 -20.17 26.73
CA LYS A 166 -3.64 -19.04 26.95
C LYS A 166 -5.03 -19.46 27.47
N LYS A 167 -5.21 -20.69 27.98
CA LYS A 167 -6.50 -21.25 28.46
C LYS A 167 -6.60 -21.33 29.98
#